data_AF-A0A0J6EX12-F1
#
_entry.id   AF-A0A0J6EX12-F1
#
_cell.length_a   1.000
_cell.length_b   1.000
_cell.length_c   1.000
_cell.angle_alpha   90.00
_cell.angle_beta   90.00
_cell.angle_gamma   90.00
#
_symmetry.space_group_name_H-M   'P 1'
#
loop_
_entity.id
_entity.type
_entity.pdbx_description
1 polymer ?
#
loop_
_entity_poly.entity_id
_entity_poly.type
_entity_poly.pdbx_seq_one_letter_code
_entity_poly.pdbx_strand_id
1 'polypeptide(L)'
;MAFKRIRDMFVASINEGLDKIENPRVMLNQYVRDMENDISKAKHTIVKQQTIAQSFKGKHEEADKLAAKRKNQAQLAFDAGEEELSKKALSEMKYFEQKAREYKEAYEHAHKQLAELKEQLQTLEVKLRDVKDRKHALIARANAVKAKEHMNASFNKIDSESAYREFMRMENRIEEMEARVNSYAELSASSGSPYSRVEYAKEVEEELEKMRAKKVGLEKQPAAGNE
;
A
#
# COMPACT_ATOMS: atom_id res chain seq x y z
N MET A 1 -25.89 7.46 12.15
CA MET A 1 -25.75 6.18 12.91
C MET A 1 -24.45 5.43 12.59
N ALA A 2 -23.98 5.34 11.33
CA ALA A 2 -22.72 4.65 10.99
C ALA A 2 -21.46 5.25 11.66
N PHE A 3 -21.35 6.58 11.75
CA PHE A 3 -20.20 7.25 12.39
C PHE A 3 -20.12 7.00 13.91
N LYS A 4 -21.28 6.87 14.57
CA LYS A 4 -21.38 6.52 15.99
C LYS A 4 -20.95 5.07 16.22
N ARG A 5 -21.39 4.14 15.36
CA ARG A 5 -20.91 2.74 15.36
C ARG A 5 -19.40 2.63 15.10
N ILE A 6 -18.81 3.48 14.26
CA ILE A 6 -17.36 3.53 14.04
C ILE A 6 -16.64 4.01 15.30
N ARG A 7 -17.08 5.11 15.92
CA ARG A 7 -16.51 5.56 17.20
C ARG A 7 -16.68 4.50 18.28
N ASP A 8 -17.85 3.89 18.38
CA ASP A 8 -18.16 2.90 19.41
C ASP A 8 -17.38 1.60 19.19
N MET A 9 -17.12 1.17 17.94
CA MET A 9 -16.19 0.07 17.65
C MET A 9 -14.74 0.44 17.95
N PHE A 10 -14.28 1.63 17.56
CA PHE A 10 -12.91 2.08 17.86
C PHE A 10 -12.67 2.24 19.37
N VAL A 11 -13.67 2.69 20.12
CA VAL A 11 -13.58 2.90 21.57
C VAL A 11 -13.77 1.59 22.34
N ALA A 12 -14.66 0.69 21.89
CA ALA A 12 -14.83 -0.63 22.50
C ALA A 12 -13.59 -1.52 22.26
N SER A 13 -12.97 -1.46 21.09
CA SER A 13 -11.73 -2.20 20.78
C SER A 13 -10.48 -1.67 21.49
N ILE A 14 -10.53 -0.50 22.14
CA ILE A 14 -9.43 -0.02 23.00
C ILE A 14 -9.54 -0.62 24.41
N ASN A 15 -10.74 -1.04 24.85
CA ASN A 15 -10.98 -1.58 26.18
C ASN A 15 -10.98 -3.12 26.25
N GLU A 16 -11.23 -3.81 25.14
CA GLU A 16 -11.18 -5.29 25.09
C GLU A 16 -9.95 -5.77 24.31
N GLY A 17 -8.89 -6.14 25.03
CA GLY A 17 -7.85 -7.06 24.56
C GLY A 17 -6.97 -6.55 23.43
N LEU A 18 -5.83 -5.97 23.80
CA LEU A 18 -4.71 -5.54 22.94
C LEU A 18 -4.14 -6.61 21.99
N ASP A 19 -4.61 -7.87 22.03
CA ASP A 19 -4.03 -8.98 21.28
C ASP A 19 -4.75 -9.34 19.96
N LYS A 20 -5.93 -8.75 19.64
CA LYS A 20 -6.63 -9.00 18.36
C LYS A 20 -6.48 -7.91 17.30
N ILE A 21 -5.64 -6.90 17.55
CA ILE A 21 -5.45 -5.69 16.71
C ILE A 21 -4.02 -5.63 16.14
N GLU A 22 -3.49 -6.74 15.62
CA GLU A 22 -2.08 -6.79 15.22
C GLU A 22 -1.71 -5.80 14.08
N ASN A 23 -2.66 -5.32 13.25
CA ASN A 23 -2.32 -4.37 12.20
C ASN A 23 -3.46 -3.42 11.74
N PRO A 24 -3.43 -2.13 12.14
CA PRO A 24 -4.36 -1.09 11.67
C PRO A 24 -4.45 -0.97 10.14
N ARG A 25 -3.35 -1.27 9.44
CA ARG A 25 -3.32 -1.29 7.96
C ARG A 25 -4.24 -2.36 7.38
N VAL A 26 -4.28 -3.54 7.98
CA VAL A 26 -5.10 -4.66 7.50
C VAL A 26 -6.58 -4.33 7.68
N MET A 27 -6.97 -3.83 8.85
CA MET A 27 -8.36 -3.44 9.10
C MET A 27 -8.85 -2.32 8.18
N LEU A 28 -8.07 -1.26 7.99
CA LEU A 28 -8.45 -0.16 7.10
C LEU A 28 -8.54 -0.60 5.64
N ASN A 29 -7.69 -1.53 5.21
CA ASN A 29 -7.79 -2.13 3.88
C ASN A 29 -9.05 -2.99 3.74
N GLN A 30 -9.40 -3.77 4.76
CA GLN A 30 -10.62 -4.58 4.75
C GLN A 30 -11.87 -3.70 4.67
N TYR A 31 -11.93 -2.63 5.46
CA TYR A 31 -13.04 -1.69 5.43
C TYR A 31 -13.26 -1.05 4.04
N VAL A 32 -12.16 -0.64 3.38
CA VAL A 32 -12.23 -0.13 2.00
C VAL A 32 -12.77 -1.19 1.04
N ARG A 33 -12.33 -2.45 1.17
CA ARG A 33 -12.83 -3.56 0.34
C ARG A 33 -14.32 -3.83 0.57
N ASP A 34 -14.77 -3.79 1.82
CA ASP A 34 -16.18 -4.01 2.16
C ASP A 34 -17.06 -2.92 1.55
N MET A 35 -16.63 -1.65 1.64
CA MET A 35 -17.32 -0.54 0.98
C MET A 35 -17.33 -0.67 -0.55
N GLU A 36 -16.22 -1.09 -1.16
CA GLU A 36 -16.14 -1.35 -2.60
C GLU A 36 -17.11 -2.47 -3.02
N ASN A 37 -17.19 -3.54 -2.23
CA ASN A 37 -18.12 -4.65 -2.45
C ASN A 37 -19.59 -4.19 -2.33
N ASP A 38 -19.92 -3.38 -1.34
CA ASP A 38 -21.27 -2.85 -1.16
C ASP A 38 -21.67 -1.89 -2.30
N ILE A 39 -20.75 -1.05 -2.76
CA ILE A 39 -20.94 -0.21 -3.96
C ILE A 39 -21.17 -1.07 -5.20
N SER A 40 -20.41 -2.15 -5.37
CA SER A 40 -20.59 -3.08 -6.49
C SER A 40 -21.98 -3.74 -6.45
N LYS A 41 -22.40 -4.24 -5.29
CA LYS A 41 -23.76 -4.78 -5.09
C LYS A 41 -24.84 -3.74 -5.38
N ALA A 42 -24.67 -2.51 -4.91
CA ALA A 42 -25.61 -1.42 -5.17
C ALA A 42 -25.73 -1.11 -6.67
N LYS A 43 -24.60 -1.08 -7.41
CA LYS A 43 -24.59 -0.93 -8.88
C LYS A 43 -25.37 -2.05 -9.56
N HIS A 44 -25.14 -3.30 -9.18
CA HIS A 44 -25.90 -4.43 -9.72
C HIS A 44 -27.41 -4.32 -9.44
N THR A 45 -27.80 -3.92 -8.24
CA THR A 45 -29.21 -3.70 -7.88
C THR A 45 -29.83 -2.58 -8.70
N ILE A 46 -29.12 -1.46 -8.90
CA ILE A 46 -29.57 -0.34 -9.75
C ILE A 46 -29.80 -0.81 -11.18
N VAL A 47 -28.89 -1.61 -11.75
CA VAL A 47 -29.07 -2.18 -13.10
C VAL A 47 -30.33 -3.06 -13.16
N LYS A 48 -30.53 -3.94 -12.18
CA LYS A 48 -31.75 -4.77 -12.11
C LYS A 48 -33.01 -3.92 -12.02
N GLN A 49 -33.02 -2.89 -11.19
CA GLN A 49 -34.17 -2.00 -11.02
C GLN A 49 -34.44 -1.18 -12.30
N GLN A 50 -33.39 -0.76 -13.00
CA GLN A 50 -33.52 -0.09 -14.29
C GLN A 50 -34.16 -1.00 -15.35
N THR A 51 -33.80 -2.28 -15.39
CA THR A 51 -34.45 -3.27 -16.27
C THR A 51 -35.94 -3.43 -15.95
N ILE A 52 -36.30 -3.47 -14.67
CA ILE A 52 -37.71 -3.55 -14.23
C ILE A 52 -38.48 -2.31 -14.67
N ALA A 53 -37.94 -1.11 -14.44
CA ALA A 53 -38.56 0.13 -14.89
C ALA A 53 -38.76 0.13 -16.42
N GLN A 54 -37.75 -0.26 -17.19
CA GLN A 54 -37.85 -0.32 -18.64
C GLN A 54 -38.88 -1.36 -19.12
N SER A 55 -39.05 -2.48 -18.39
CA SER A 55 -40.10 -3.46 -18.67
C SER A 55 -41.50 -2.87 -18.48
N PHE A 56 -41.74 -2.11 -17.40
CA PHE A 56 -43.02 -1.42 -17.21
C PHE A 56 -43.30 -0.39 -18.30
N LYS A 57 -42.27 0.37 -18.70
CA LYS A 57 -42.38 1.30 -19.83
C LYS A 57 -42.78 0.56 -21.12
N GLY A 58 -42.12 -0.55 -21.45
CA GLY A 58 -42.47 -1.35 -22.62
C GLY A 58 -43.91 -1.88 -22.58
N LYS A 59 -44.36 -2.38 -21.43
CA LYS A 59 -45.75 -2.84 -21.23
C LYS A 59 -46.77 -1.71 -21.36
N HIS A 60 -46.44 -0.52 -20.84
CA HIS A 60 -47.27 0.68 -21.01
C HIS A 60 -47.43 1.04 -22.50
N GLU A 61 -46.32 1.12 -23.24
CA GLU A 61 -46.33 1.42 -24.67
C GLU A 61 -47.09 0.37 -25.50
N GLU A 62 -46.98 -0.91 -25.13
CA GLU A 62 -47.75 -1.99 -25.76
C GLU A 62 -49.25 -1.87 -25.49
N ALA A 63 -49.64 -1.62 -24.23
CA ALA A 63 -51.03 -1.43 -23.85
C ALA A 63 -51.65 -0.23 -24.57
N ASP A 64 -50.93 0.89 -24.69
CA ASP A 64 -51.38 2.06 -25.46
C ASP A 64 -51.60 1.75 -26.93
N LYS A 65 -50.69 0.99 -27.56
CA LYS A 65 -50.86 0.54 -28.95
C LYS A 65 -52.09 -0.34 -29.12
N LEU A 66 -52.33 -1.25 -28.18
CA LEU A 66 -53.51 -2.13 -28.19
C LEU A 66 -54.80 -1.32 -28.00
N ALA A 67 -54.82 -0.36 -27.07
CA ALA A 67 -55.94 0.55 -26.88
C ALA A 67 -56.25 1.34 -28.16
N ALA A 68 -55.23 1.93 -28.79
CA ALA A 68 -55.39 2.66 -30.06
C ALA A 68 -55.93 1.75 -31.18
N LYS A 69 -55.43 0.51 -31.29
CA LYS A 69 -55.93 -0.46 -32.26
C LYS A 69 -57.41 -0.80 -32.02
N ARG A 70 -57.81 -1.04 -30.77
CA ARG A 70 -59.21 -1.32 -30.42
C ARG A 70 -60.12 -0.12 -30.65
N LYS A 71 -59.63 1.10 -30.41
CA LYS A 71 -60.34 2.33 -30.76
C LYS A 71 -60.66 2.41 -32.26
N ASN A 72 -59.67 2.15 -33.11
CA ASN A 72 -59.86 2.16 -34.56
C ASN A 72 -60.86 1.08 -35.01
N GLN A 73 -60.78 -0.11 -34.42
CA GLN A 73 -61.73 -1.20 -34.71
C GLN A 73 -63.16 -0.89 -34.23
N ALA A 74 -63.30 -0.25 -33.08
CA ALA A 74 -64.59 0.21 -32.59
C ALA A 74 -65.24 1.23 -33.54
N GLN A 75 -64.44 2.17 -34.07
CA GLN A 75 -64.90 3.15 -35.05
C GLN A 75 -65.34 2.47 -36.35
N LEU A 76 -64.53 1.56 -36.89
CA LEU A 76 -64.89 0.83 -38.11
C LEU A 76 -66.17 0.00 -37.96
N ALA A 77 -66.35 -0.67 -36.82
CA ALA A 77 -67.57 -1.43 -36.53
C ALA A 77 -68.79 -0.51 -36.39
N PHE A 78 -68.62 0.66 -35.77
CA PHE A 78 -69.68 1.68 -35.67
C PHE A 78 -70.09 2.20 -37.04
N ASP A 79 -69.12 2.56 -37.88
CA ASP A 79 -69.36 3.06 -39.25
C ASP A 79 -70.03 2.00 -40.13
N ALA A 80 -69.79 0.71 -39.86
CA ALA A 80 -70.43 -0.42 -40.52
C ALA A 80 -71.83 -0.77 -39.98
N GLY A 81 -72.32 -0.10 -38.93
CA GLY A 81 -73.61 -0.39 -38.29
C GLY A 81 -73.59 -1.61 -37.36
N GLU A 82 -72.42 -2.20 -37.09
CA GLU A 82 -72.23 -3.37 -36.24
C GLU A 82 -72.07 -2.95 -34.76
N GLU A 83 -73.18 -2.50 -34.15
CA GLU A 83 -73.19 -1.86 -32.83
C GLU A 83 -72.60 -2.77 -31.72
N GLU A 84 -72.97 -4.05 -31.69
CA GLU A 84 -72.48 -4.99 -30.67
C GLU A 84 -70.96 -5.25 -30.79
N LEU A 85 -70.45 -5.29 -32.02
CA LEU A 85 -69.00 -5.42 -32.27
C LEU A 85 -68.26 -4.15 -31.84
N SER A 86 -68.85 -2.98 -32.10
CA SER A 86 -68.31 -1.69 -31.65
C SER A 86 -68.24 -1.61 -30.11
N LYS A 87 -69.33 -1.97 -29.41
CA LYS A 87 -69.37 -2.01 -27.93
C LYS A 87 -68.29 -2.94 -27.36
N LYS A 88 -68.12 -4.13 -27.95
CA LYS A 88 -67.08 -5.07 -27.52
C LYS A 88 -65.67 -4.48 -27.70
N ALA A 89 -65.39 -3.88 -28.85
CA ALA A 89 -64.11 -3.25 -29.11
C ALA A 89 -63.83 -2.05 -28.17
N LEU A 90 -64.86 -1.25 -27.83
CA LEU A 90 -64.75 -0.18 -26.84
C LEU A 90 -64.47 -0.71 -25.43
N SER A 91 -65.09 -1.82 -25.03
CA SER A 91 -64.82 -2.47 -23.74
C SER A 91 -63.36 -2.94 -23.66
N GLU A 92 -62.86 -3.60 -24.70
CA GLU A 92 -61.45 -4.00 -24.78
C GLU A 92 -60.49 -2.80 -24.81
N MET A 93 -60.85 -1.72 -25.50
CA MET A 93 -60.09 -0.46 -25.47
C MET A 93 -59.99 0.08 -24.03
N LYS A 94 -61.11 0.15 -23.30
CA LYS A 94 -61.11 0.62 -21.91
C LYS A 94 -60.28 -0.26 -20.98
N TYR A 95 -60.30 -1.58 -21.21
CA TYR A 95 -59.42 -2.49 -20.50
C TYR A 95 -57.93 -2.17 -20.73
N PHE A 96 -57.51 -1.99 -21.98
CA PHE A 96 -56.11 -1.66 -22.29
C PHE A 96 -55.71 -0.25 -21.83
N GLU A 97 -56.61 0.74 -21.89
CA GLU A 97 -56.36 2.08 -21.31
C GLU A 97 -56.11 1.99 -19.79
N GLN A 98 -56.86 1.15 -19.08
CA GLN A 98 -56.66 0.93 -17.65
C GLN A 98 -55.31 0.26 -17.38
N LYS A 99 -54.94 -0.76 -18.16
CA LYS A 99 -53.63 -1.41 -18.04
C LYS A 99 -52.47 -0.46 -18.35
N ALA A 100 -52.63 0.39 -19.36
CA ALA A 100 -51.63 1.41 -19.68
C ALA A 100 -51.42 2.37 -18.50
N ARG A 101 -52.49 2.83 -17.83
CA ARG A 101 -52.39 3.66 -16.62
C ARG A 101 -51.66 2.94 -15.49
N GLU A 102 -52.03 1.69 -15.19
CA GLU A 102 -51.38 0.89 -14.14
C GLU A 102 -49.88 0.71 -14.41
N TYR A 103 -49.49 0.41 -15.66
CA TYR A 103 -48.07 0.27 -16.01
C TYR A 103 -47.32 1.59 -15.99
N LYS A 104 -47.97 2.70 -16.34
CA LYS A 104 -47.38 4.04 -16.24
C LYS A 104 -47.09 4.41 -14.78
N GLU A 105 -48.04 4.20 -13.87
CA GLU A 105 -47.85 4.43 -12.44
C GLU A 105 -46.73 3.56 -11.87
N ALA A 106 -46.69 2.27 -12.24
CA ALA A 106 -45.61 1.36 -11.86
C ALA A 106 -44.24 1.81 -12.40
N TYR A 107 -44.19 2.31 -13.64
CA TYR A 107 -42.98 2.88 -14.23
C TYR A 107 -42.50 4.12 -13.48
N GLU A 108 -43.39 5.08 -13.22
CA GLU A 108 -43.07 6.32 -12.51
C GLU A 108 -42.55 6.04 -11.10
N HIS A 109 -43.20 5.12 -10.38
CA HIS A 109 -42.76 4.68 -9.06
C HIS A 109 -41.37 4.01 -9.12
N ALA A 110 -41.16 3.08 -10.05
CA ALA A 110 -39.87 2.42 -10.23
C ALA A 110 -38.76 3.41 -10.63
N HIS A 111 -39.08 4.41 -11.45
CA HIS A 111 -38.16 5.45 -11.88
C HIS A 111 -37.75 6.37 -10.71
N LYS A 112 -38.70 6.75 -9.85
CA LYS A 112 -38.42 7.54 -8.64
C LYS A 112 -37.48 6.79 -7.69
N GLN A 113 -37.77 5.51 -7.41
CA GLN A 113 -36.90 4.67 -6.59
C GLN A 113 -35.49 4.52 -7.20
N LEU A 114 -35.40 4.39 -8.53
CA LEU A 114 -34.12 4.32 -9.23
C LEU A 114 -33.30 5.61 -9.06
N ALA A 115 -33.94 6.78 -9.07
CA ALA A 115 -33.28 8.06 -8.84
C ALA A 115 -32.71 8.15 -7.41
N GLU A 116 -33.50 7.77 -6.41
CA GLU A 116 -33.07 7.73 -5.00
C GLU A 116 -31.88 6.79 -4.79
N LEU A 117 -31.91 5.59 -5.41
CA LEU A 117 -30.79 4.63 -5.33
C LEU A 117 -29.51 5.18 -5.98
N LYS A 118 -29.63 5.89 -7.10
CA LYS A 118 -28.48 6.51 -7.79
C LYS A 118 -27.84 7.61 -6.94
N GLU A 119 -28.65 8.44 -6.28
CA GLU A 119 -28.16 9.48 -5.37
C GLU A 119 -27.44 8.86 -4.15
N GLN A 120 -28.01 7.80 -3.57
CA GLN A 120 -27.38 7.06 -2.48
C GLN A 120 -26.05 6.42 -2.92
N LEU A 121 -26.00 5.85 -4.13
CA LEU A 121 -24.76 5.30 -4.69
C LEU A 121 -23.69 6.39 -4.83
N GLN A 122 -24.03 7.55 -5.39
CA GLN A 122 -23.10 8.66 -5.53
C GLN A 122 -22.57 9.10 -4.15
N THR A 123 -23.43 9.16 -3.14
CA THR A 123 -23.04 9.47 -1.76
C THR A 123 -22.06 8.43 -1.21
N LEU A 124 -22.28 7.14 -1.49
CA LEU A 124 -21.37 6.06 -1.06
C LEU A 124 -20.01 6.17 -1.77
N GLU A 125 -19.99 6.49 -3.06
CA GLU A 125 -18.75 6.67 -3.84
C GLU A 125 -17.91 7.85 -3.32
N VAL A 126 -18.55 8.98 -2.98
CA VAL A 126 -17.88 10.12 -2.34
C VAL A 126 -17.29 9.71 -0.99
N LYS A 127 -18.07 9.02 -0.15
CA LYS A 127 -17.58 8.53 1.15
C LYS A 127 -16.42 7.55 1.00
N LEU A 128 -16.44 6.67 0.00
CA LEU A 128 -15.34 5.77 -0.28
C LEU A 128 -14.05 6.53 -0.60
N ARG A 129 -14.14 7.61 -1.40
CA ARG A 129 -12.99 8.48 -1.69
C ARG A 129 -12.43 9.09 -0.40
N ASP A 130 -13.28 9.69 0.43
CA ASP A 130 -12.87 10.26 1.72
C ASP A 130 -12.20 9.24 2.64
N VAL A 131 -12.73 8.02 2.68
CA VAL A 131 -12.17 6.92 3.48
C VAL A 131 -10.81 6.49 2.95
N LYS A 132 -10.63 6.41 1.63
CA LYS A 132 -9.34 6.09 1.00
C LYS A 132 -8.28 7.16 1.34
N ASP A 133 -8.65 8.43 1.28
CA ASP A 133 -7.75 9.54 1.61
C ASP A 133 -7.34 9.50 3.10
N ARG A 134 -8.33 9.30 3.99
CA ARG A 134 -8.09 9.18 5.44
C ARG A 134 -7.27 7.95 5.80
N LYS A 135 -7.42 6.83 5.08
CA LYS A 135 -6.66 5.60 5.32
C LYS A 135 -5.15 5.87 5.29
N HIS A 136 -4.66 6.62 4.30
CA HIS A 136 -3.23 6.91 4.19
C HIS A 136 -2.71 7.71 5.38
N ALA A 137 -3.45 8.74 5.79
CA ALA A 137 -3.13 9.53 6.98
C ALA A 137 -3.12 8.69 8.27
N LEU A 138 -4.10 7.79 8.43
CA LEU A 138 -4.18 6.90 9.59
C LEU A 138 -3.05 5.86 9.63
N ILE A 139 -2.66 5.30 8.48
CA ILE A 139 -1.51 4.40 8.39
C ILE A 139 -0.21 5.14 8.75
N ALA A 140 0.00 6.34 8.20
CA ALA A 140 1.18 7.15 8.53
C ALA A 140 1.25 7.47 10.03
N ARG A 141 0.11 7.85 10.63
CA ARG A 141 0.02 8.10 12.08
C ARG A 141 0.28 6.84 12.90
N ALA A 142 -0.28 5.70 12.51
CA ALA A 142 -0.04 4.42 13.18
C ALA A 142 1.44 4.02 13.12
N ASN A 143 2.10 4.22 11.97
CA ASN A 143 3.54 3.96 11.83
C ASN A 143 4.38 4.89 12.71
N ALA A 144 4.03 6.18 12.78
CA ALA A 144 4.73 7.15 13.63
C ALA A 144 4.57 6.81 15.13
N VAL A 145 3.39 6.35 15.55
CA VAL A 145 3.15 5.87 16.93
C VAL A 145 3.98 4.62 17.21
N LYS A 146 3.94 3.61 16.33
CA LYS A 146 4.76 2.39 16.47
C LYS A 146 6.26 2.72 16.54
N ALA A 147 6.74 3.65 15.72
CA ALA A 147 8.14 4.10 15.75
C ALA A 147 8.50 4.76 17.09
N LYS A 148 7.62 5.64 17.62
CA LYS A 148 7.81 6.27 18.94
C LYS A 148 7.80 5.24 20.08
N GLU A 149 6.89 4.26 20.04
CA GLU A 149 6.85 3.16 21.00
C GLU A 149 8.14 2.34 20.96
N HIS A 150 8.63 2.01 19.75
CA HIS A 150 9.89 1.29 19.57
C HIS A 150 11.08 2.09 20.09
N MET A 151 11.15 3.40 19.80
CA MET A 151 12.19 4.28 20.32
C MET A 151 12.15 4.35 21.85
N ASN A 152 10.98 4.57 22.45
CA ASN A 152 10.83 4.62 23.91
C ASN A 152 11.17 3.28 24.57
N ALA A 153 10.78 2.16 23.97
CA ALA A 153 11.14 0.82 24.45
C ALA A 153 12.65 0.57 24.31
N SER A 154 13.28 1.04 23.24
CA SER A 154 14.74 1.02 23.06
C SER A 154 15.46 1.92 24.07
N PHE A 155 14.95 3.13 24.35
CA PHE A 155 15.49 4.00 25.40
C PHE A 155 15.38 3.36 26.78
N ASN A 156 14.26 2.71 27.10
CA ASN A 156 14.11 1.96 28.36
C ASN A 156 14.97 0.69 28.41
N LYS A 157 15.44 0.17 27.26
CA LYS A 157 16.41 -0.94 27.16
C LYS A 157 17.86 -0.46 27.13
N ILE A 158 18.12 0.77 26.72
CA ILE A 158 19.39 1.47 26.95
C ILE A 158 19.34 1.93 28.41
N ASP A 159 19.50 0.97 29.32
CA ASP A 159 19.94 1.28 30.66
C ASP A 159 21.27 2.03 30.49
N SER A 160 21.32 3.30 30.87
CA SER A 160 22.51 4.15 30.71
C SER A 160 23.73 3.49 31.37
N GLU A 161 23.49 2.65 32.36
CA GLU A 161 24.48 1.84 33.06
C GLU A 161 25.03 0.70 32.18
N SER A 162 24.24 0.09 31.28
CA SER A 162 24.72 -0.95 30.36
C SER A 162 25.53 -0.38 29.20
N ALA A 163 25.11 0.75 28.62
CA ALA A 163 25.85 1.43 27.56
C ALA A 163 27.16 2.02 28.10
N TYR A 164 27.15 2.58 29.31
CA TYR A 164 28.35 3.00 30.04
C TYR A 164 29.27 1.82 30.36
N ARG A 165 28.74 0.69 30.85
CA ARG A 165 29.55 -0.53 31.08
C ARG A 165 30.19 -1.07 29.81
N GLU A 166 29.50 -1.04 28.67
CA GLU A 166 30.06 -1.49 27.40
C GLU A 166 31.10 -0.50 26.86
N PHE A 167 30.91 0.80 27.10
CA PHE A 167 31.91 1.83 26.82
C PHE A 167 33.19 1.62 27.65
N MET A 168 33.07 1.40 28.97
CA MET A 168 34.21 1.08 29.85
C MET A 168 34.92 -0.23 29.45
N ARG A 169 34.19 -1.23 28.93
CA ARG A 169 34.80 -2.46 28.39
C ARG A 169 35.61 -2.20 27.12
N MET A 170 35.12 -1.34 26.24
CA MET A 170 35.88 -0.93 25.05
C MET A 170 37.11 -0.12 25.43
N GLU A 171 37.00 0.79 26.40
CA GLU A 171 38.12 1.58 26.91
C GLU A 171 39.22 0.68 27.51
N ASN A 172 38.88 -0.23 28.42
CA ASN A 172 39.83 -1.20 28.98
C ASN A 172 40.47 -2.09 27.90
N ARG A 173 39.72 -2.44 26.85
CA ARG A 173 40.26 -3.25 25.75
C ARG A 173 41.22 -2.46 24.87
N ILE A 174 40.98 -1.16 24.70
CA ILE A 174 41.91 -0.25 24.02
C ILE A 174 43.17 -0.07 24.87
N GLU A 175 43.05 0.14 26.19
CA GLU A 175 44.21 0.20 27.10
C GLU A 175 45.04 -1.09 27.08
N GLU A 176 44.41 -2.28 27.08
CA GLU A 176 45.13 -3.55 26.96
C GLU A 176 45.84 -3.71 25.60
N MET A 177 45.26 -3.16 24.53
CA MET A 177 45.88 -3.15 23.21
C MET A 177 47.07 -2.19 23.19
N GLU A 178 46.94 -0.99 23.77
CA GLU A 178 48.03 -0.02 23.91
C GLU A 178 49.16 -0.56 24.79
N ALA A 179 48.84 -1.21 25.91
CA ALA A 179 49.81 -1.90 26.75
C ALA A 179 50.50 -3.06 26.01
N ARG A 180 49.78 -3.79 25.15
CA ARG A 180 50.36 -4.81 24.27
C ARG A 180 51.25 -4.24 23.18
N VAL A 181 50.92 -3.08 22.62
CA VAL A 181 51.75 -2.40 21.63
C VAL A 181 53.01 -1.83 22.29
N ASN A 182 52.89 -1.24 23.47
CA ASN A 182 54.03 -0.77 24.27
C ASN A 182 54.92 -1.94 24.73
N SER A 183 54.33 -3.07 25.13
CA SER A 183 55.11 -4.28 25.45
C SER A 183 55.71 -4.92 24.20
N TYR A 184 55.11 -4.83 23.02
CA TYR A 184 55.74 -5.22 21.75
C TYR A 184 56.90 -4.29 21.38
N ALA A 185 56.86 -3.01 21.74
CA ALA A 185 57.98 -2.09 21.59
C ALA A 185 59.12 -2.43 22.56
N GLU A 186 58.81 -2.82 23.81
CA GLU A 186 59.81 -3.30 24.79
C GLU A 186 60.30 -4.75 24.50
N LEU A 187 59.47 -5.62 23.93
CA LEU A 187 59.83 -6.96 23.48
C LEU A 187 60.60 -6.93 22.16
N SER A 188 60.30 -6.01 21.25
CA SER A 188 61.14 -5.73 20.08
C SER A 188 62.48 -5.09 20.47
N ALA A 189 62.58 -4.48 21.65
CA ALA A 189 63.85 -4.06 22.24
C ALA A 189 64.60 -5.20 22.95
N SER A 190 63.91 -6.27 23.38
CA SER A 190 64.51 -7.42 24.10
C SER A 190 64.58 -8.74 23.31
N SER A 191 64.05 -8.79 22.08
CA SER A 191 64.17 -9.94 21.16
C SER A 191 64.74 -9.51 19.80
N GLY A 192 65.85 -8.76 19.86
CA GLY A 192 66.72 -8.50 18.73
C GLY A 192 67.54 -9.75 18.37
N SER A 193 67.40 -10.18 17.11
CA SER A 193 68.20 -11.19 16.40
C SER A 193 69.71 -11.20 16.76
N PRO A 194 70.39 -12.37 16.82
CA PRO A 194 71.81 -12.48 17.17
C PRO A 194 72.82 -11.92 16.14
N TYR A 195 72.37 -11.20 15.11
CA TYR A 195 73.25 -10.66 14.07
C TYR A 195 72.96 -9.19 13.80
N SER A 196 73.46 -8.34 14.68
CA SER A 196 73.90 -6.98 14.38
C SER A 196 74.90 -6.54 15.45
N ARG A 197 75.97 -5.79 15.22
CA ARG A 197 76.69 -5.31 14.03
C ARG A 197 77.92 -4.53 14.57
N VAL A 198 78.71 -5.15 15.45
CA VAL A 198 79.79 -4.42 16.15
C VAL A 198 81.11 -5.19 16.22
N GLU A 199 81.11 -6.52 16.21
CA GLU A 199 82.37 -7.30 16.37
C GLU A 199 83.21 -7.45 15.10
N TYR A 200 82.63 -7.38 13.90
CA TYR A 200 83.36 -7.60 12.64
C TYR A 200 83.44 -6.37 11.73
N ALA A 201 83.04 -5.18 12.21
CA ALA A 201 83.02 -3.97 11.40
C ALA A 201 84.42 -3.60 10.86
N LYS A 202 85.47 -3.80 11.66
CA LYS A 202 86.87 -3.55 11.26
C LYS A 202 87.39 -4.57 10.25
N GLU A 203 87.10 -5.85 10.44
CA GLU A 203 87.53 -6.91 9.51
C GLU A 203 86.82 -6.78 8.15
N VAL A 204 85.53 -6.45 8.15
CA VAL A 204 84.76 -6.19 6.92
C VAL A 204 85.26 -4.97 6.16
N GLU A 205 85.71 -3.92 6.87
CA GLU A 205 86.26 -2.71 6.26
C GLU A 205 87.67 -2.95 5.68
N GLU A 206 88.53 -3.72 6.36
CA GLU A 206 89.82 -4.19 5.83
C GLU A 206 89.66 -5.12 4.61
N GLU A 207 88.70 -6.03 4.62
CA GLU A 207 88.39 -6.91 3.49
C GLU A 207 87.89 -6.09 2.27
N LEU A 208 87.07 -5.07 2.51
CA LEU A 208 86.56 -4.13 1.50
C LEU A 208 87.68 -3.29 0.87
N GLU A 209 88.63 -2.80 1.67
CA GLU A 209 89.79 -2.06 1.16
C GLU A 209 90.70 -2.94 0.29
N LYS A 210 90.97 -4.19 0.73
CA LYS A 210 91.72 -5.17 -0.07
C LYS A 210 91.01 -5.46 -1.40
N MET A 211 89.69 -5.59 -1.41
CA MET A 211 88.91 -5.78 -2.64
C MET A 211 88.93 -4.55 -3.55
N ARG A 212 88.87 -3.33 -3.01
CA ARG A 212 88.96 -2.08 -3.78
C ARG A 212 90.34 -1.90 -4.40
N ALA A 213 91.42 -2.16 -3.67
CA ALA A 213 92.79 -2.13 -4.19
C ALA A 213 92.99 -3.13 -5.34
N LYS A 214 92.38 -4.33 -5.23
CA LYS A 214 92.42 -5.37 -6.27
C LYS A 214 91.61 -4.97 -7.52
N LYS A 215 90.52 -4.23 -7.36
CA LYS A 215 89.68 -3.71 -8.46
C LYS A 215 90.36 -2.56 -9.22
N VAL A 216 91.04 -1.66 -8.52
CA VAL A 216 91.81 -0.55 -9.11
C VAL A 216 93.04 -1.05 -9.89
N GLY A 217 93.63 -2.19 -9.49
CA GLY A 217 94.71 -2.85 -10.23
C GLY A 217 94.26 -3.59 -11.50
N LEU A 218 92.95 -3.85 -11.66
CA LEU A 218 92.36 -4.53 -12.83
C LEU A 218 91.74 -3.55 -13.84
N GLU A 219 91.47 -2.30 -13.47
CA GLU A 219 90.89 -1.26 -14.34
C GLU A 219 91.90 -0.22 -14.87
N LYS A 220 93.19 -0.34 -14.55
CA LYS A 220 94.29 0.48 -15.13
C LYS A 220 95.26 -0.33 -16.00
N GLN A 221 94.71 -1.07 -16.96
CA GLN A 221 95.39 -1.32 -18.24
C GLN A 221 94.53 -0.66 -19.34
N PRO A 222 95.06 0.29 -20.12
CA PRO A 222 94.25 1.28 -20.82
C PRO A 222 93.84 0.86 -22.25
N ALA A 223 92.67 1.40 -22.62
CA ALA A 223 92.32 2.00 -23.92
C ALA A 223 92.32 1.14 -25.20
N ALA A 224 91.15 1.10 -25.86
CA ALA A 224 90.86 1.65 -27.20
C ALA A 224 89.49 1.08 -27.62
N GLY A 225 88.45 1.84 -27.94
CA GLY A 225 88.43 2.97 -28.88
C GLY A 225 87.81 2.45 -30.19
N ASN A 226 86.58 2.85 -30.50
CA ASN A 226 86.05 2.78 -31.86
C ASN A 226 86.94 3.63 -32.77
N GLU A 227 87.51 3.02 -33.80
CA GLU A 227 87.21 3.36 -35.19
C GLU A 227 86.72 2.10 -35.91
#